data_AF-A0A6C1QWG6-F1
#
_entry.id   AF-A0A6C1QWG6-F1
#
_cell.length_a   1.000
_cell.length_b   1.000
_cell.length_c   1.000
_cell.angle_alpha   90.00
_cell.angle_beta   90.00
_cell.angle_gamma   90.00
#
_symmetry.space_group_name_H-M   'P 1'
#
loop_
_entity.id
_entity.type
_entity.pdbx_description
1 polymer ?
#
loop_
_entity_poly.entity_id
_entity_poly.type
_entity_poly.pdbx_seq_one_letter_code
_entity_poly.pdbx_strand_id
1 'polypeptide(L)'
;MVQPHHRFHRGLWYGLGMMELRLGEFSWFLRNLPRCYGHIGVLGTHLWFDPATGCSVVINVGDTGAMNRSFRLLIRLMMAVQ
;
A
#
# COMPACT_ATOMS: atom_id res chain seq x y z
N MET A 1 4.18 11.26 10.92
CA MET A 1 5.05 11.10 9.73
C MET A 1 4.85 12.30 8.80
N VAL A 2 5.89 12.78 8.11
CA VAL A 2 5.76 13.85 7.12
C VAL A 2 4.94 13.33 5.94
N GLN A 3 3.90 14.07 5.52
CA GLN A 3 3.07 13.65 4.40
C GLN A 3 3.79 13.88 3.07
N PRO A 4 3.97 12.86 2.21
CA PRO A 4 4.56 13.03 0.89
C PRO A 4 3.67 13.91 -0.01
N HIS A 5 4.31 14.84 -0.72
CA HIS A 5 3.65 15.74 -1.68
C HIS A 5 3.79 15.25 -3.13
N HIS A 6 4.72 14.33 -3.40
CA HIS A 6 4.96 13.82 -4.74
C HIS A 6 4.13 12.55 -5.01
N ARG A 7 3.27 12.60 -6.03
CA ARG A 7 2.47 11.44 -6.45
C ARG A 7 3.27 10.59 -7.44
N PHE A 8 3.75 9.44 -6.98
CA PHE A 8 4.47 8.47 -7.82
C PHE A 8 3.50 7.72 -8.75
N HIS A 9 2.38 7.26 -8.19
CA HIS A 9 1.27 6.66 -8.93
C HIS A 9 -0.03 6.99 -8.21
N ARG A 10 -1.19 6.76 -8.84
CA ARG A 10 -2.48 6.90 -8.14
C ARG A 10 -2.47 6.05 -6.87
N GLY A 11 -2.81 6.62 -5.71
CA GLY A 11 -2.77 5.91 -4.42
C GLY A 11 -1.37 5.66 -3.85
N LEU A 12 -0.29 6.02 -4.54
CA LEU A 12 1.10 5.86 -4.09
C LEU A 12 1.81 7.21 -4.10
N TRP A 13 2.08 7.72 -2.90
CA TRP A 13 2.73 9.00 -2.71
C TRP A 13 4.12 8.78 -2.14
N TYR A 14 5.14 9.35 -2.76
CA TYR A 14 6.53 9.10 -2.42
C TYR A 14 7.16 10.31 -1.71
N GLY A 15 7.92 10.04 -0.67
CA GLY A 15 8.59 11.06 0.14
C GLY A 15 10.05 10.68 0.42
N LEU A 16 10.49 10.86 1.66
CA LEU A 16 11.86 10.65 2.12
C LEU A 16 12.28 9.16 2.14
N GLY A 17 12.25 8.47 1.00
CA GLY A 17 12.57 7.04 0.89
C GLY A 17 11.42 6.09 1.24
N MET A 18 10.25 6.65 1.57
CA MET A 18 9.04 5.89 1.94
C MET A 18 7.85 6.30 1.09
N MET A 19 6.94 5.36 0.89
CA MET A 19 5.65 5.56 0.24
C MET A 19 4.53 5.63 1.28
N GLU A 20 3.59 6.54 1.05
CA GLU A 20 2.25 6.51 1.62
C GLU A 20 1.30 5.85 0.63
N LEU A 21 0.67 4.77 1.06
CA LEU A 21 -0.37 4.06 0.34
C LEU A 21 -1.74 4.57 0.77
N ARG A 22 -2.48 5.11 -0.20
CA ARG A 22 -3.86 5.60 -0.03
C ARG A 22 -4.81 4.73 -0.84
N LEU A 23 -5.24 3.60 -0.27
CA LEU A 23 -6.09 2.62 -0.95
C LEU A 23 -7.39 3.23 -1.49
N GLY A 24 -7.95 4.23 -0.78
CA GLY A 24 -9.12 4.99 -1.21
C GLY A 24 -8.97 5.74 -2.54
N GLU A 25 -7.74 5.99 -2.99
CA GLU A 25 -7.52 6.60 -4.30
C GLU A 25 -7.68 5.58 -5.43
N PHE A 26 -7.55 4.26 -5.19
CA PHE A 26 -7.72 3.25 -6.23
C PHE A 26 -9.19 3.06 -6.66
N SER A 27 -10.12 3.15 -5.73
CA SER A 27 -11.56 3.00 -5.99
C SER A 27 -12.40 3.62 -4.87
N TRP A 28 -13.62 4.06 -5.20
CA TRP A 28 -14.53 4.65 -4.22
C TRP A 28 -14.86 3.69 -3.06
N PHE A 29 -14.94 2.38 -3.33
CA PHE A 29 -15.22 1.35 -2.33
C PHE A 29 -14.14 1.22 -1.26
N LEU A 30 -12.93 1.72 -1.52
CA LEU A 30 -11.77 1.59 -0.62
C LEU A 30 -11.51 2.86 0.19
N ARG A 31 -12.38 3.89 0.10
CA ARG A 31 -12.18 5.20 0.73
C ARG A 31 -12.02 5.16 2.25
N ASN A 32 -12.55 4.13 2.90
CA ASN A 32 -12.51 3.96 4.35
C ASN A 32 -11.33 3.10 4.84
N LEU A 33 -10.55 2.51 3.92
CA LEU A 33 -9.33 1.78 4.29
C LEU A 33 -8.24 2.75 4.75
N PRO A 34 -7.34 2.33 5.65
CA PRO A 34 -6.41 3.21 6.31
C PRO A 34 -5.30 3.60 5.35
N ARG A 35 -4.63 4.71 5.67
CA ARG A 35 -3.40 5.10 5.00
C ARG A 35 -2.26 4.27 5.59
N CYS A 36 -1.52 3.59 4.73
CA CYS A 36 -0.39 2.78 5.16
C CYS A 36 0.93 3.44 4.74
N TYR A 37 2.01 3.17 5.49
CA TYR A 37 3.34 3.69 5.22
C TYR A 37 4.32 2.56 4.98
N GLY A 38 5.16 2.67 3.96
CA GLY A 38 5.96 1.52 3.54
C GLY A 38 6.59 1.67 2.18
N HIS A 39 6.75 0.55 1.46
CA HIS A 39 7.30 0.56 0.10
C HIS A 39 6.86 -0.67 -0.70
N ILE A 40 6.94 -0.54 -2.02
CA ILE A 40 6.81 -1.65 -2.98
C ILE A 40 8.08 -1.90 -3.78
N GLY A 41 8.42 -3.15 -4.02
CA GLY A 41 9.47 -3.56 -4.95
C GLY A 41 8.90 -3.97 -6.31
N VAL A 42 9.73 -3.91 -7.35
CA VAL A 42 9.35 -4.29 -8.72
C VAL A 42 8.90 -5.76 -8.83
N LEU A 43 9.33 -6.63 -7.92
CA LEU A 43 8.97 -8.06 -7.85
C LEU A 43 7.63 -8.31 -7.15
N GLY A 44 6.84 -7.28 -6.86
CA GLY A 44 5.61 -7.43 -6.05
C GLY A 44 5.90 -7.70 -4.58
N THR A 45 7.05 -7.23 -4.08
CA THR A 45 7.36 -7.19 -2.64
C THR A 45 6.68 -5.98 -2.02
N HIS A 46 5.99 -6.15 -0.91
CA HIS A 46 5.32 -5.09 -0.18
C HIS A 46 5.72 -5.14 1.29
N LEU A 47 5.96 -3.98 1.87
CA LEU A 47 6.04 -3.77 3.31
C LEU A 47 5.15 -2.56 3.60
N TRP A 48 4.12 -2.73 4.42
CA TRP A 48 3.19 -1.66 4.77
C TRP A 48 2.86 -1.69 6.25
N PHE A 49 2.86 -0.52 6.87
CA PHE A 49 2.48 -0.30 8.25
C PHE A 49 1.23 0.57 8.33
N ASP A 50 0.19 0.07 8.98
CA ASP A 50 -0.99 0.85 9.36
C ASP A 50 -0.82 1.40 10.78
N PRO A 51 -0.63 2.72 10.95
CA PRO A 51 -0.46 3.31 12.27
C PRO A 51 -1.75 3.33 13.11
N ALA A 52 -2.93 3.16 12.50
CA ALA A 52 -4.19 3.18 13.24
C ALA A 52 -4.37 1.91 14.07
N THR A 53 -3.93 0.76 13.54
CA THR A 53 -4.05 -0.55 14.19
C THR A 53 -2.71 -1.08 14.72
N GLY A 54 -1.59 -0.49 14.32
CA GLY A 54 -0.25 -1.03 14.58
C GLY A 54 0.08 -2.27 13.73
N CYS A 55 -0.77 -2.62 12.76
CA CYS A 55 -0.56 -3.79 11.91
C CYS A 55 0.52 -3.54 10.86
N SER A 56 1.39 -4.53 10.67
CA SER A 56 2.32 -4.58 9.54
C SER A 56 1.92 -5.70 8.58
N VAL A 57 1.79 -5.37 7.29
CA VAL A 57 1.52 -6.33 6.22
C VAL A 57 2.76 -6.45 5.34
N VAL A 58 3.31 -7.66 5.28
CA VAL A 58 4.46 -8.02 4.46
C VAL A 58 4.01 -9.05 3.42
N ILE A 59 4.24 -8.77 2.14
CA ILE A 59 3.84 -9.64 1.04
C ILE A 59 5.02 -9.78 0.08
N ASN A 60 5.23 -10.97 -0.47
CA ASN A 60 6.12 -11.16 -1.60
C ASN A 60 5.47 -12.12 -2.60
N VAL A 61 5.23 -11.65 -3.82
CA VAL A 61 4.69 -12.47 -4.91
C VAL A 61 5.81 -13.00 -5.83
N GLY A 62 6.98 -12.36 -5.84
CA GLY A 62 8.17 -12.82 -6.56
C GLY A 62 8.08 -12.74 -8.09
N ASP A 63 7.21 -11.89 -8.64
CA ASP A 63 6.94 -11.82 -10.08
C ASP A 63 6.67 -10.37 -10.52
N THR A 64 7.45 -9.91 -11.51
CA THR A 64 7.32 -8.56 -12.09
C THR A 64 6.00 -8.38 -12.86
N GLY A 65 5.42 -9.46 -13.39
CA GLY A 65 4.12 -9.45 -14.06
C GLY A 65 2.93 -9.42 -13.10
N ALA A 66 3.15 -9.64 -11.81
CA ALA A 66 2.10 -9.86 -10.83
C ALA A 66 1.69 -8.61 -10.02
N MET A 67 2.14 -7.41 -10.38
CA MET A 67 1.87 -6.18 -9.62
C MET A 67 0.37 -5.96 -9.33
N ASN A 68 -0.50 -6.14 -10.32
CA ASN A 68 -1.94 -6.00 -10.12
C ASN A 68 -2.49 -7.08 -9.17
N ARG A 69 -1.93 -8.30 -9.20
CA ARG A 69 -2.31 -9.39 -8.30
C ARG A 69 -1.84 -9.11 -6.87
N SER A 70 -0.65 -8.55 -6.70
CA SER A 70 -0.10 -8.24 -5.38
C SER A 70 -0.89 -7.13 -4.67
N PHE A 71 -1.32 -6.09 -5.39
CA PHE A 71 -2.23 -5.08 -4.85
C PHE A 71 -3.62 -5.64 -4.50
N ARG A 72 -4.17 -6.55 -5.31
CA ARG A 72 -5.44 -7.22 -4.96
C ARG A 72 -5.31 -8.06 -3.69
N LEU A 73 -4.19 -8.75 -3.51
CA LEU A 73 -3.91 -9.50 -2.28
C LEU A 73 -3.80 -8.57 -1.08
N LEU A 74 -3.05 -7.47 -1.22
CA LEU A 74 -2.93 -6.44 -0.18
C LEU A 74 -4.29 -5.88 0.26
N ILE A 75 -5.15 -5.51 -0.69
CA ILE A 75 -6.49 -5.00 -0.38
C ILE A 75 -7.31 -6.03 0.39
N ARG A 76 -7.28 -7.31 -0.03
CA ARG A 76 -8.00 -8.39 0.68
C ARG A 76 -7.49 -8.56 2.11
N LEU A 77 -6.18 -8.51 2.32
CA LEU A 77 -5.59 -8.60 3.65
C LEU A 77 -5.99 -7.40 4.53
N MET A 78 -5.91 -6.18 3.99
CA MET A 78 -6.31 -4.98 4.71
C MET A 78 -7.79 -5.01 5.10
N MET A 79 -8.66 -5.50 4.23
CA MET A 79 -10.09 -5.68 4.54
C MET A 79 -10.37 -6.79 5.56
N ALA A 80 -9.47 -7.76 5.73
CA ALA A 80 -9.66 -8.87 6.66
C ALA A 80 -9.12 -8.58 8.07
N VAL A 81 -8.22 -7.60 8.19
CA VAL A 81 -7.56 -7.21 9.45
C VAL A 81 -8.26 -6.03 10.13
N GLN A 82 -9.07 -5.27 9.38
CA GLN A 82 -9.94 -4.22 9.91
C GLN A 82 -11.29 -4.78 10.40
#